data_AF-A0A7X6MEP6-F1
#
_entry.id   AF-A0A7X6MEP6-F1
#
_cell.length_a   1.000
_cell.length_b   1.000
_cell.length_c   1.000
_cell.angle_alpha   90.00
_cell.angle_beta   90.00
_cell.angle_gamma   90.00
#
_symmetry.space_group_name_H-M   'P 1'
#
loop_
_entity.id
_entity.type
_entity.pdbx_description
1 polymer ?
#
loop_
_entity_poly.entity_id
_entity_poly.type
_entity_poly.pdbx_seq_one_letter_code
_entity_poly.pdbx_strand_id
1 'polypeptide(L)'
;MDSNTALDQVADARRKLAAHTDLPAAYWVFFALASVLIAGLPIWSSLLPGSGLYFQWGVFGVVLVATAYAVVQRRRSGVYLPRHITSYPGARLMWIAALVVTGAGYLGINVLVERDLIGFALAALVPVAVVVLAGQMLVRSAMRRSVEDGRVTP
;
A
#
# COMPACT_ATOMS: atom_id res chain seq x y z
N MET A 1 -6.14 0.95 43.58
CA MET A 1 -6.05 -0.28 42.75
C MET A 1 -6.90 -0.19 41.49
N ASP A 2 -7.92 0.67 41.43
CA ASP A 2 -8.82 0.80 40.27
C ASP A 2 -8.21 1.47 39.03
N SER A 3 -7.17 2.28 39.20
CA SER A 3 -6.49 2.96 38.09
C SER A 3 -5.73 2.01 37.16
N ASN A 4 -5.14 0.93 37.68
CA ASN A 4 -4.45 -0.07 36.86
C ASN A 4 -5.45 -0.86 36.01
N THR A 5 -6.59 -1.23 36.57
CA THR A 5 -7.64 -1.96 35.85
C THR A 5 -8.21 -1.13 34.70
N ALA A 6 -8.40 0.17 34.90
CA ALA A 6 -8.86 1.09 33.84
C ALA A 6 -7.80 1.27 32.74
N LEU A 7 -6.52 1.34 33.08
CA LEU A 7 -5.42 1.41 32.10
C LEU A 7 -5.29 0.14 31.26
N ASP A 8 -5.45 -1.03 31.89
CA ASP A 8 -5.44 -2.32 31.19
C ASP A 8 -6.63 -2.47 30.23
N GLN A 9 -7.82 -2.02 30.64
CA GLN A 9 -9.00 -2.00 29.75
C GLN A 9 -8.81 -1.09 28.53
N VAL A 10 -8.18 0.07 28.72
CA VAL A 10 -7.86 0.98 27.60
C VAL A 10 -6.81 0.38 26.68
N ALA A 11 -5.78 -0.28 27.23
CA ALA A 11 -4.77 -0.97 26.44
C ALA A 11 -5.37 -2.13 25.62
N ASP A 12 -6.27 -2.91 26.19
CA ASP A 12 -6.97 -3.99 25.49
C ASP A 12 -7.95 -3.48 24.43
N ALA A 13 -8.64 -2.36 24.69
CA ALA A 13 -9.49 -1.70 23.69
C ALA A 13 -8.65 -1.21 22.50
N ARG A 14 -7.46 -0.65 22.74
CA ARG A 14 -6.52 -0.24 21.68
C ARG A 14 -6.00 -1.43 20.88
N ARG A 15 -5.65 -2.54 21.54
CA ARG A 15 -5.24 -3.79 20.86
C ARG A 15 -6.36 -4.36 19.98
N LYS A 16 -7.61 -4.34 20.46
CA LYS A 16 -8.78 -4.76 19.66
C LYS A 16 -9.01 -3.84 18.46
N LEU A 17 -8.87 -2.53 18.62
CA LEU A 17 -8.93 -1.58 17.49
C LEU A 17 -7.79 -1.82 16.50
N ALA A 18 -6.57 -2.02 16.98
CA ALA A 18 -5.39 -2.27 16.17
C ALA A 18 -5.56 -3.53 15.30
N ALA A 19 -6.17 -4.60 15.85
CA ALA A 19 -6.47 -5.82 15.09
C ALA A 19 -7.47 -5.60 13.95
N HIS A 20 -8.39 -4.63 14.07
CA HIS A 20 -9.30 -4.25 12.98
C HIS A 20 -8.61 -3.43 11.88
N THR A 21 -7.33 -3.06 12.09
CA THR A 21 -6.53 -2.32 11.11
C THR A 21 -5.78 -3.23 10.14
N ASP A 22 -5.78 -4.56 10.35
CA ASP A 22 -5.14 -5.52 9.43
C ASP A 22 -6.04 -5.75 8.19
N LEU A 23 -5.44 -5.69 6.98
CA LEU A 23 -6.20 -6.03 5.74
C LEU A 23 -6.03 -7.52 5.46
N PRO A 24 -7.05 -8.17 4.90
CA PRO A 24 -7.02 -9.56 4.50
C PRO A 24 -5.95 -9.80 3.44
N ALA A 25 -5.40 -11.02 3.42
CA ALA A 25 -4.37 -11.45 2.47
C ALA A 25 -4.74 -11.15 1.00
N ALA A 26 -6.02 -11.26 0.66
CA ALA A 26 -6.53 -10.94 -0.68
C ALA A 26 -6.20 -9.50 -1.11
N TYR A 27 -6.29 -8.51 -0.21
CA TYR A 27 -5.92 -7.13 -0.52
C TYR A 27 -4.46 -7.01 -0.97
N TRP A 28 -3.56 -7.71 -0.27
CA TRP A 28 -2.13 -7.68 -0.59
C TRP A 28 -1.83 -8.33 -1.94
N VAL A 29 -2.55 -9.40 -2.29
CA VAL A 29 -2.44 -10.03 -3.62
C VAL A 29 -2.89 -9.06 -4.71
N PHE A 30 -4.05 -8.42 -4.55
CA PHE A 30 -4.53 -7.42 -5.52
C PHE A 30 -3.59 -6.22 -5.63
N PHE A 31 -3.05 -5.76 -4.50
CA PHE A 31 -2.09 -4.65 -4.48
C PHE A 31 -0.77 -5.01 -5.16
N ALA A 32 -0.26 -6.24 -4.95
CA ALA A 32 0.91 -6.76 -5.63
C ALA A 32 0.70 -6.79 -7.16
N LEU A 33 -0.44 -7.34 -7.58
CA LEU A 33 -0.83 -7.42 -8.99
C LEU A 33 -0.93 -6.02 -9.61
N ALA A 34 -1.58 -5.08 -8.92
CA ALA A 34 -1.69 -3.69 -9.34
C ALA A 34 -0.32 -3.04 -9.52
N SER A 35 0.58 -3.25 -8.56
CA SER A 35 1.92 -2.67 -8.56
C SER A 35 2.75 -3.19 -9.74
N VAL A 36 2.68 -4.48 -10.04
CA VAL A 36 3.36 -5.08 -11.21
C VAL A 36 2.79 -4.55 -12.52
N LEU A 37 1.46 -4.45 -12.63
CA LEU A 37 0.80 -3.89 -13.82
C LEU A 37 1.20 -2.44 -14.08
N ILE A 38 1.18 -1.61 -13.04
CA ILE A 38 1.53 -0.19 -13.12
C ILE A 38 3.02 -0.01 -13.40
N ALA A 39 3.90 -0.70 -12.67
CA ALA A 39 5.35 -0.58 -12.88
C ALA A 39 5.80 -1.15 -14.23
N GLY A 40 5.08 -2.14 -14.76
CA GLY A 40 5.35 -2.74 -16.05
C GLY A 40 4.79 -1.96 -17.24
N LEU A 41 3.97 -0.92 -17.04
CA LEU A 41 3.37 -0.10 -18.12
C LEU A 41 4.37 0.27 -19.24
N PRO A 42 5.58 0.79 -18.93
CA PRO A 42 6.55 1.14 -19.96
C PRO A 42 6.97 -0.08 -20.79
N ILE A 43 7.19 -1.21 -20.13
CA ILE A 43 7.58 -2.49 -20.74
C ILE A 43 6.47 -3.01 -21.65
N TRP A 44 5.22 -3.02 -21.16
CA TRP A 44 4.09 -3.49 -21.94
C TRP A 44 3.83 -2.60 -23.16
N SER A 45 3.98 -1.28 -22.98
CA SER A 45 3.78 -0.31 -24.06
C SER A 45 4.83 -0.43 -25.17
N SER A 46 6.07 -0.82 -24.84
CA SER A 46 7.12 -1.04 -25.84
C SER A 46 6.97 -2.38 -26.55
N LEU A 47 6.52 -3.43 -25.85
CA LEU A 47 6.30 -4.76 -26.44
C LEU A 47 5.03 -4.85 -27.29
N LEU A 48 3.99 -4.08 -26.96
CA LEU A 48 2.68 -4.11 -27.63
C LEU A 48 2.28 -2.69 -28.07
N PRO A 49 2.88 -2.15 -29.15
CA PRO A 49 2.52 -0.83 -29.67
C PRO A 49 1.03 -0.78 -30.06
N GLY A 50 0.33 0.24 -29.56
CA GLY A 50 -1.13 0.40 -29.73
C GLY A 50 -2.00 -0.17 -28.60
N SER A 51 -1.41 -0.92 -27.65
CA SER A 51 -2.15 -1.50 -26.52
C SER A 51 -2.33 -0.57 -25.30
N GLY A 52 -1.75 0.63 -25.34
CA GLY A 52 -1.70 1.57 -24.21
C GLY A 52 -3.08 1.90 -23.61
N LEU A 53 -4.11 2.01 -24.46
CA LEU A 53 -5.48 2.25 -24.01
C LEU A 53 -6.02 1.07 -23.18
N TYR A 54 -5.77 -0.17 -23.60
CA TYR A 54 -6.21 -1.38 -22.89
C TYR A 54 -5.49 -1.52 -21.54
N PHE A 55 -4.21 -1.18 -21.48
CA PHE A 55 -3.46 -1.18 -20.21
C PHE A 55 -3.93 -0.09 -19.25
N GLN A 56 -4.26 1.11 -19.73
CA GLN A 56 -4.91 2.14 -18.91
C GLN A 56 -6.23 1.66 -18.33
N TRP A 57 -7.08 1.00 -19.13
CA TRP A 57 -8.33 0.42 -18.65
C TRP A 57 -8.11 -0.73 -17.65
N GLY A 58 -7.08 -1.55 -17.86
CA GLY A 58 -6.68 -2.59 -16.91
C GLY A 58 -6.27 -2.01 -15.56
N VAL A 59 -5.38 -1.01 -15.56
CA VAL A 59 -4.96 -0.30 -14.33
C VAL A 59 -6.15 0.37 -13.66
N PHE A 60 -7.01 1.04 -14.44
CA PHE A 60 -8.21 1.68 -13.92
C PHE A 60 -9.16 0.68 -13.25
N GLY A 61 -9.38 -0.48 -13.88
CA GLY A 61 -10.20 -1.56 -13.32
C GLY A 61 -9.64 -2.07 -12.00
N VAL A 62 -8.32 -2.28 -11.91
CA VAL A 62 -7.67 -2.73 -10.67
C VAL A 62 -7.79 -1.68 -9.55
N VAL A 63 -7.60 -0.39 -9.88
CA VAL A 63 -7.79 0.71 -8.92
C VAL A 63 -9.25 0.80 -8.45
N LEU A 64 -10.21 0.62 -9.36
CA LEU A 64 -11.64 0.59 -9.02
C LEU A 64 -11.98 -0.56 -8.07
N VAL A 65 -11.51 -1.76 -8.37
CA VAL A 65 -11.74 -2.95 -7.53
C VAL A 65 -11.09 -2.77 -6.16
N ALA A 66 -9.84 -2.28 -6.11
CA ALA A 66 -9.15 -2.02 -4.84
C ALA A 66 -9.87 -0.95 -4.01
N THR A 67 -10.37 0.11 -4.65
CA THR A 67 -11.12 1.18 -4.00
C THR A 67 -12.47 0.67 -3.49
N ALA A 68 -13.21 -0.08 -4.31
CA ALA A 68 -14.48 -0.68 -3.94
C ALA A 68 -14.31 -1.63 -2.75
N TYR A 69 -13.26 -2.47 -2.78
CA TYR A 69 -12.94 -3.38 -1.68
C TYR A 69 -12.64 -2.63 -0.38
N ALA A 70 -11.82 -1.58 -0.44
CA ALA A 70 -11.50 -0.75 0.72
C ALA A 70 -12.76 -0.08 1.32
N VAL A 71 -13.67 0.41 0.48
CA VAL A 71 -14.94 1.03 0.93
C VAL A 71 -15.88 -0.01 1.55
N VAL A 72 -16.04 -1.17 0.90
CA VAL A 72 -16.91 -2.26 1.40
C VAL A 72 -16.41 -2.79 2.73
N GLN A 73 -15.10 -2.98 2.86
CA GLN A 73 -14.50 -3.46 4.10
C GLN A 73 -14.69 -2.47 5.25
N ARG A 74 -14.56 -1.17 5.00
CA ARG A 74 -14.79 -0.13 6.01
C ARG A 74 -16.26 -0.07 6.45
N ARG A 75 -17.21 -0.28 5.53
CA ARG A 75 -18.63 -0.39 5.89
C ARG A 75 -18.92 -1.61 6.77
N ARG A 76 -18.22 -2.72 6.55
CA ARG A 76 -18.37 -3.94 7.35
C ARG A 76 -17.70 -3.84 8.73
N SER A 77 -16.62 -3.07 8.87
CA SER A 77 -15.87 -2.99 10.13
C SER A 77 -16.51 -2.09 11.19
N GLY A 78 -17.39 -1.14 10.83
CA GLY A 78 -18.10 -0.26 11.76
C GLY A 78 -17.23 0.73 12.57
N VAL A 79 -15.91 0.55 12.57
CA VAL A 79 -14.93 1.41 13.26
C VAL A 79 -14.41 2.49 12.31
N TYR A 80 -14.60 3.75 12.69
CA TYR A 80 -14.08 4.91 11.96
C TYR A 80 -12.69 5.30 12.48
N LEU A 81 -11.64 4.77 11.85
CA LEU A 81 -10.29 5.33 12.00
C LEU A 81 -10.08 6.51 11.04
N PRO A 82 -9.22 7.49 11.39
CA PRO A 82 -8.89 8.61 10.54
C PRO A 82 -8.27 8.13 9.22
N ARG A 83 -8.80 8.70 8.12
CA ARG A 83 -8.56 8.26 6.72
C ARG A 83 -7.15 8.57 6.21
N HIS A 84 -6.49 9.57 6.79
CA HIS A 84 -5.27 10.14 6.22
C HIS A 84 -4.03 9.57 6.89
N ILE A 85 -3.08 9.07 6.09
CA ILE A 85 -1.78 8.56 6.57
C ILE A 85 -1.03 9.61 7.39
N THR A 86 -1.23 10.89 7.08
CA THR A 86 -0.65 12.04 7.79
C THR A 86 -1.11 12.19 9.24
N SER A 87 -2.24 11.57 9.62
CA SER A 87 -2.71 11.53 11.01
C SER A 87 -1.94 10.53 11.90
N TYR A 88 -1.08 9.69 11.30
CA TYR A 88 -0.26 8.71 12.00
C TYR A 88 1.20 9.18 12.01
N PRO A 89 1.70 9.81 13.10
CA PRO A 89 3.03 10.40 13.14
C PRO A 89 4.15 9.36 12.92
N GLY A 90 3.96 8.11 13.37
CA GLY A 90 4.92 7.02 13.16
C GLY A 90 4.97 6.50 11.72
N ALA A 91 3.89 6.64 10.95
CA ALA A 91 3.78 6.10 9.60
C ALA A 91 4.20 7.12 8.51
N ARG A 92 4.19 8.42 8.83
CA ARG A 92 4.44 9.49 7.85
C ARG A 92 5.82 9.39 7.20
N LEU A 93 6.86 9.18 7.99
CA LEU A 93 8.25 9.15 7.49
C LEU A 93 8.50 7.90 6.63
N MET A 94 7.96 6.75 7.06
CA MET A 94 8.00 5.50 6.32
C MET A 94 7.19 5.59 5.02
N TRP A 95 6.08 6.33 5.02
CA TRP A 95 5.27 6.55 3.82
C TRP A 95 6.00 7.41 2.78
N ILE A 96 6.65 8.49 3.22
CA ILE A 96 7.48 9.31 2.33
C ILE A 96 8.62 8.48 1.75
N ALA A 97 9.33 7.71 2.59
CA ALA A 97 10.39 6.82 2.13
C ALA A 97 9.88 5.81 1.10
N ALA A 98 8.73 5.17 1.36
CA ALA A 98 8.11 4.24 0.42
C ALA A 98 7.75 4.92 -0.91
N LEU A 99 7.20 6.14 -0.90
CA LEU A 99 6.90 6.89 -2.12
C LEU A 99 8.17 7.22 -2.92
N VAL A 100 9.23 7.69 -2.26
CA VAL A 100 10.50 8.04 -2.91
C VAL A 100 11.11 6.81 -3.58
N VAL A 101 11.15 5.68 -2.87
CA VAL A 101 11.70 4.43 -3.41
C VAL A 101 10.85 3.89 -4.56
N THR A 102 9.52 3.97 -4.44
CA THR A 102 8.59 3.57 -5.52
C THR A 102 8.80 4.44 -6.76
N GLY A 103 8.86 5.76 -6.59
CA GLY A 103 9.09 6.71 -7.67
C GLY A 103 10.44 6.50 -8.35
N ALA A 104 11.50 6.28 -7.59
CA ALA A 104 12.83 5.97 -8.12
C ALA A 104 12.84 4.64 -8.90
N GLY A 105 12.17 3.60 -8.40
CA GLY A 105 12.03 2.33 -9.11
C GLY A 105 11.27 2.46 -10.43
N TYR A 106 10.17 3.21 -10.44
CA TYR A 106 9.38 3.48 -11.64
C TYR A 106 10.17 4.27 -12.69
N LEU A 107 10.87 5.33 -12.28
CA LEU A 107 11.75 6.11 -13.16
C LEU A 107 12.89 5.26 -13.71
N GLY A 108 13.50 4.41 -12.87
CA GLY A 108 14.54 3.48 -13.29
C GLY A 108 14.05 2.52 -14.38
N ILE A 109 12.84 1.97 -14.26
CA ILE A 109 12.24 1.12 -15.29
C ILE A 109 12.00 1.91 -16.59
N ASN A 110 11.51 3.15 -16.51
CA ASN A 110 11.32 3.98 -17.71
C ASN A 110 12.65 4.23 -18.44
N VAL A 111 13.71 4.61 -17.72
CA VAL A 111 15.04 4.83 -18.30
C VAL A 111 15.60 3.55 -18.94
N LEU A 112 15.37 2.38 -18.34
CA LEU A 112 15.80 1.09 -18.93
C LEU A 112 15.05 0.80 -20.23
N VAL A 113 13.74 1.08 -20.28
CA VAL A 113 12.93 0.88 -21.48
C VAL A 113 13.31 1.88 -22.57
N GLU A 114 13.55 3.15 -22.24
CA GLU A 114 13.99 4.19 -23.20
C GLU A 114 15.36 3.88 -23.84
N ARG A 115 16.21 3.10 -23.15
CA ARG A 115 17.52 2.66 -23.64
C ARG A 115 17.47 1.29 -24.34
N ASP A 116 16.28 0.79 -24.69
CA ASP A 116 16.06 -0.54 -25.30
C ASP A 116 16.55 -1.73 -24.44
N LEU A 117 16.76 -1.53 -23.12
CA LEU A 117 17.21 -2.56 -22.18
C LEU A 117 16.02 -3.30 -21.55
N ILE A 118 15.10 -3.80 -22.38
CA ILE A 118 13.83 -4.41 -21.94
C ILE A 118 14.04 -5.61 -21.01
N GLY A 119 15.05 -6.45 -21.28
CA GLY A 119 15.38 -7.60 -20.42
C GLY A 119 15.76 -7.20 -18.99
N PHE A 120 16.51 -6.11 -18.84
CA PHE A 120 16.88 -5.58 -17.53
C PHE A 120 15.68 -4.91 -16.84
N ALA A 121 14.81 -4.24 -17.60
CA ALA A 121 13.57 -3.67 -17.07
C ALA A 121 12.65 -4.76 -16.48
N LEU A 122 12.51 -5.90 -17.18
CA LEU A 122 11.77 -7.07 -16.69
C LEU A 122 12.38 -7.68 -15.43
N ALA A 123 13.72 -7.82 -15.41
CA ALA A 123 14.42 -8.32 -14.23
C ALA A 123 14.27 -7.38 -13.02
N ALA A 124 14.22 -6.07 -13.25
CA ALA A 124 14.04 -5.04 -12.21
C ALA A 124 12.58 -4.95 -11.70
N LEU A 125 11.61 -5.38 -12.49
CA LEU A 125 10.18 -5.30 -12.14
C LEU A 125 9.85 -6.06 -10.85
N VAL A 126 10.39 -7.27 -10.69
CA VAL A 126 10.17 -8.13 -9.51
C VAL A 126 10.71 -7.48 -8.23
N PRO A 127 12.00 -7.10 -8.13
CA PRO A 127 12.53 -6.48 -6.93
C PRO A 127 11.86 -5.13 -6.63
N VAL A 128 11.52 -4.34 -7.64
CA VAL A 128 10.75 -3.09 -7.42
C VAL A 128 9.39 -3.41 -6.80
N ALA A 129 8.64 -4.37 -7.34
CA ALA A 129 7.33 -4.76 -6.78
C ALA A 129 7.45 -5.28 -5.34
N VAL A 130 8.47 -6.07 -5.03
CA VAL A 130 8.75 -6.57 -3.67
C VAL A 130 9.03 -5.42 -2.71
N VAL A 131 9.85 -4.45 -3.12
CA VAL A 131 10.18 -3.28 -2.29
C VAL A 131 8.95 -2.41 -2.04
N VAL A 132 8.10 -2.20 -3.04
CA VAL A 132 6.84 -1.47 -2.90
C VAL A 132 5.90 -2.17 -1.91
N LEU A 133 5.75 -3.49 -2.03
CA LEU A 133 4.99 -4.33 -1.09
C LEU A 133 5.51 -4.22 0.33
N ALA A 134 6.82 -4.41 0.52
CA ALA A 134 7.47 -4.32 1.82
C ALA A 134 7.30 -2.93 2.43
N GLY A 135 7.48 -1.87 1.63
CA GLY A 135 7.25 -0.48 2.06
C GLY A 135 5.82 -0.25 2.56
N GLN A 136 4.82 -0.75 1.84
CA GLN A 136 3.41 -0.64 2.27
C GLN A 136 3.12 -1.45 3.53
N MET A 137 3.65 -2.66 3.66
CA MET A 137 3.53 -3.45 4.90
C MET A 137 4.15 -2.72 6.10
N LEU A 138 5.32 -2.11 5.90
CA LEU A 138 6.02 -1.33 6.92
C LEU A 138 5.21 -0.10 7.34
N VAL A 139 4.73 0.73 6.40
CA VAL A 139 3.87 1.89 6.69
C VAL A 139 2.68 1.49 7.53
N ARG A 140 2.09 0.34 7.22
CA ARG A 140 0.89 -0.15 7.89
C ARG A 140 1.15 -0.71 9.28
N SER A 141 2.28 -1.40 9.45
CA SER A 141 2.75 -1.81 10.77
C SER A 141 3.00 -0.59 11.68
N ALA A 142 3.50 0.51 11.11
CA ALA A 142 3.72 1.76 11.85
C ALA A 142 2.42 2.50 12.19
N MET A 143 1.41 2.43 11.32
CA MET A 143 0.05 2.89 11.66
C MET A 143 -0.53 2.11 12.83
N ARG A 144 -0.45 0.77 12.76
CA ARG A 144 -0.95 -0.11 13.81
C ARG A 144 -0.27 0.20 15.15
N ARG A 145 1.07 0.34 15.17
CA ARG A 145 1.82 0.76 16.36
C ARG A 145 1.39 2.14 16.86
N SER A 146 1.13 3.09 15.96
CA SER A 146 0.66 4.43 16.36
C SER A 146 -0.73 4.41 17.02
N VAL A 147 -1.59 3.46 16.65
CA VAL A 147 -2.90 3.21 17.29
C VAL A 147 -2.73 2.50 18.63
N GLU A 148 -1.88 1.48 18.70
CA GLU A 148 -1.55 0.75 19.95
C GLU A 148 -0.98 1.70 21.02
N ASP A 149 -0.08 2.59 20.62
CA ASP A 149 0.52 3.61 21.49
C ASP A 149 -0.47 4.73 21.90
N GLY A 150 -1.67 4.76 21.30
CA GLY A 150 -2.68 5.80 21.55
C GLY A 150 -2.30 7.20 21.06
N ARG A 151 -1.37 7.29 20.10
CA ARG A 151 -0.98 8.57 19.46
C ARG A 151 -2.03 9.09 18.48
N VAL A 152 -3.09 8.31 18.25
CA VAL A 152 -4.19 8.63 17.34
C VAL A 152 -5.51 8.38 18.07
N THR A 153 -6.31 9.42 18.19
CA THR A 153 -7.69 9.35 18.69
C THR A 153 -8.64 9.10 17.51
N PRO A 154 -9.60 8.15 17.63
CA PRO A 154 -10.64 7.94 16.63
C PRO A 154 -11.58 9.15 16.50
#